data_AF-Q7D9B4-F1
#
_entry.id   AF-Q7D9B4-F1
#
_cell.length_a   1.000
_cell.length_b   1.000
_cell.length_c   1.000
_cell.angle_alpha   90.00
_cell.angle_beta   90.00
_cell.angle_gamma   90.00
#
_symmetry.space_group_name_H-M   'P 1'
#
loop_
_entity.id
_entity.type
_entity.pdbx_description
1 polymer ?
#
loop_
_entity_poly.entity_id
_entity_poly.type
_entity_poly.pdbx_seq_one_letter_code
_entity_poly.pdbx_strand_id
1 'polypeptide(L)' 'MRALPPANGSLTMGYRVEADRDLCQGHAMCELEAPEYFRVPKRGQVEILDPEPPEEARGVIKHAVWACPTQALSIRETGE' A
#
# COMPACT_ATOMS: atom_id res chain seq x y z
N MET A 1 27.77 2.04 -10.32
CA MET A 1 27.42 2.61 -9.01
C MET A 1 26.02 2.12 -8.65
N ARG A 2 25.91 1.03 -7.89
CA ARG A 2 24.63 0.43 -7.48
C ARG A 2 24.74 0.07 -6.01
N ALA A 3 23.95 0.74 -5.19
CA ALA A 3 23.65 0.34 -3.83
C ALA A 3 22.24 0.85 -3.52
N LEU A 4 21.25 -0.02 -3.69
CA LEU A 4 19.99 0.09 -2.99
C LEU A 4 20.17 -0.67 -1.67
N PRO A 5 19.80 -0.11 -0.51
CA PRO A 5 19.89 -0.82 0.77
C PRO A 5 18.99 -2.07 0.78
N PRO A 6 19.30 -3.07 1.62
CA PRO A 6 18.61 -4.35 1.64
C PRO A 6 17.13 -4.17 2.01
N ALA A 7 16.24 -4.80 1.24
CA ALA A 7 14.88 -5.08 1.68
C ALA A 7 14.98 -5.83 3.01
N ASN A 8 14.50 -5.20 4.08
CA ASN A 8 14.55 -5.75 5.43
C ASN A 8 13.76 -7.07 5.45
N GLY A 9 14.49 -8.18 5.46
CA GLY A 9 13.94 -9.46 5.85
C GLY A 9 13.62 -9.44 7.34
N SER A 10 12.33 -9.49 7.68
CA SER A 10 11.86 -9.93 8.99
C SER A 10 10.93 -11.12 8.78
N LEU A 11 11.30 -12.26 9.34
CA LEU A 11 10.54 -13.53 9.35
C LEU A 11 9.35 -13.43 10.34
N THR A 12 8.49 -12.45 10.13
CA THR A 12 7.26 -12.18 10.89
C THR A 12 6.11 -12.16 9.89
N MET A 13 4.97 -12.80 10.19
CA MET A 13 3.80 -12.95 9.32
C MET A 13 3.47 -11.67 8.55
N GLY A 14 4.07 -11.55 7.37
CA GLY A 14 4.08 -10.32 6.60
C GLY A 14 2.82 -10.19 5.76
N TYR A 15 2.58 -8.99 5.30
CA TYR A 15 1.56 -8.73 4.29
C TYR A 15 2.08 -7.70 3.29
N ARG A 16 1.65 -7.86 2.05
CA ARG A 16 1.91 -6.96 0.95
C ARG A 16 0.63 -6.25 0.55
N VAL A 17 0.77 -4.98 0.19
CA VAL A 17 -0.31 -4.19 -0.37
C VAL A 17 -0.18 -4.16 -1.88
N GLU A 18 -1.29 -4.41 -2.57
CA GLU A 18 -1.39 -4.34 -4.02
C GLU A 18 -2.47 -3.33 -4.43
N ALA A 19 -2.22 -2.65 -5.55
CA ALA A 19 -3.16 -1.73 -6.17
C ALA A 19 -3.48 -2.18 -7.59
N ASP A 20 -4.76 -2.42 -7.85
CA ASP A 20 -5.32 -2.58 -9.18
C ASP A 20 -5.48 -1.20 -9.83
N ARG A 21 -4.63 -0.94 -10.81
CA ARG A 21 -4.55 0.32 -11.53
C ARG A 21 -5.67 0.51 -12.55
N ASP A 22 -6.28 -0.57 -13.02
CA ASP A 22 -7.43 -0.51 -13.92
C ASP A 22 -8.70 -0.11 -13.15
N LEU A 23 -8.82 -0.54 -11.90
CA LEU A 23 -9.91 -0.14 -11.00
C LEU A 23 -9.68 1.20 -10.30
N CYS A 24 -8.43 1.67 -10.21
CA CYS A 24 -8.10 2.91 -9.53
C CYS A 24 -8.58 4.13 -10.33
N GLN A 25 -9.49 4.91 -9.75
CA GLN A 25 -10.02 6.14 -10.35
C GLN A 25 -9.41 7.42 -9.75
N GLY A 26 -8.38 7.31 -8.90
CA GLY A 26 -7.65 8.47 -8.37
C GLY A 26 -8.40 9.29 -7.30
N HIS A 27 -9.30 8.67 -6.53
CA HIS A 27 -10.07 9.35 -5.48
C HIS A 27 -9.25 9.83 -4.26
N ALA A 28 -7.98 9.42 -4.14
CA ALA A 28 -7.07 9.77 -3.05
C ALA A 28 -7.52 9.40 -1.62
N MET A 29 -8.53 8.54 -1.47
CA MET A 29 -8.97 8.07 -0.14
C MET A 29 -7.89 7.30 0.61
N CYS A 30 -7.08 6.51 -0.09
CA CYS A 30 -5.98 5.78 0.54
C CYS A 30 -4.84 6.68 1.03
N GLU A 31 -4.55 7.77 0.32
CA GLU A 31 -3.61 8.80 0.77
C GLU A 31 -4.16 9.56 1.97
N LEU A 32 -5.48 9.77 2.06
CA LEU A 32 -6.09 10.40 3.23
C LEU A 32 -5.97 9.52 4.49
N GLU A 33 -6.23 8.22 4.37
CA GLU A 33 -6.17 7.27 5.48
C GLU A 33 -4.73 6.91 5.89
N ALA A 34 -3.82 6.82 4.91
CA ALA A 34 -2.46 6.35 5.11
C ALA A 34 -1.45 7.11 4.20
N PRO A 35 -1.23 8.42 4.44
CA PRO A 35 -0.38 9.28 3.60
C PRO A 35 1.10 8.87 3.61
N GLU A 36 1.53 8.12 4.62
CA GLU A 36 2.90 7.59 4.72
C GLU A 36 3.15 6.43 3.75
N TYR A 37 2.08 5.75 3.30
CA TYR A 37 2.14 4.51 2.51
C TYR A 37 1.58 4.66 1.10
N PHE A 38 0.69 5.63 0.89
CA PHE A 38 0.05 5.89 -0.40
C PHE A 38 0.20 7.34 -0.81
N ARG A 39 0.40 7.55 -2.11
CA ARG A 39 0.36 8.87 -2.74
C ARG A 39 -0.51 8.81 -3.98
N VAL A 40 -1.34 9.81 -4.21
CA VAL A 40 -2.16 9.94 -5.41
C VAL A 40 -1.84 11.29 -6.06
N PRO A 41 -1.24 11.32 -7.26
CA PRO A 41 -0.99 12.56 -7.96
C PRO A 41 -2.32 13.21 -8.37
N LYS A 42 -2.33 14.55 -8.50
CA LYS A 42 -3.52 15.34 -8.88
C LYS A 42 -4.24 14.84 -10.15
N ARG A 43 -3.50 14.19 -11.05
CA ARG A 43 -4.03 13.48 -12.22
C ARG A 43 -3.30 12.15 -12.33
N GLY A 44 -3.90 11.10 -11.80
CA GLY A 44 -3.36 9.75 -11.92
C GLY A 44 -3.95 8.78 -10.90
N GLN A 45 -3.27 7.66 -10.76
CA GLN A 45 -3.66 6.55 -9.90
C GLN A 45 -2.76 6.48 -8.68
N VAL A 46 -3.14 5.64 -7.73
CA VAL A 46 -2.37 5.44 -6.51
C VAL A 46 -0.96 4.90 -6.79
N GLU A 47 0.00 5.52 -6.12
CA GLU A 47 1.39 5.10 -5.99
C GLU A 47 1.57 4.55 -4.57
N ILE A 48 2.00 3.29 -4.48
CA ILE A 48 2.34 2.67 -3.19
C ILE A 48 3.80 3.02 -2.88
N LEU A 49 4.02 3.72 -1.76
CA LEU A 49 5.35 4.15 -1.33
C LEU A 49 6.13 3.02 -0.66
N ASP A 50 5.44 2.20 0.13
CA ASP A 50 5.98 0.99 0.74
C ASP A 50 4.99 -0.17 0.55
N PRO A 51 5.31 -1.15 -0.31
CA PRO A 51 4.43 -2.28 -0.59
C PRO A 51 4.42 -3.32 0.54
N GLU A 52 5.39 -3.31 1.44
CA GLU A 52 5.53 -4.29 2.53
C GLU A 52 5.68 -3.54 3.88
N PRO A 53 4.63 -2.79 4.28
CA PRO A 53 4.65 -1.99 5.48
C PRO A 53 4.69 -2.86 6.76
N PRO A 54 5.17 -2.32 7.88
CA PRO A 54 5.26 -3.06 9.14
C PRO A 54 3.88 -3.50 9.65
N GLU A 55 3.83 -4.54 10.49
CA GLU A 55 2.58 -5.04 11.09
C GLU A 55 1.85 -3.97 11.91
N GLU A 56 2.58 -3.02 12.50
CA GLU A 56 2.02 -1.88 13.23
C GLU A 56 1.16 -0.99 12.32
N ALA A 57 1.54 -0.85 11.05
CA ALA A 57 0.80 -0.09 10.05
C ALA A 57 -0.43 -0.85 9.50
N ARG A 58 -0.58 -2.13 9.82
CA ARG A 58 -1.64 -2.98 9.24
C ARG A 58 -3.04 -2.44 9.52
N GLY A 59 -3.23 -1.76 10.65
CA GLY A 59 -4.47 -1.05 10.97
C GLY A 59 -4.79 0.02 9.94
N VAL A 60 -3.89 0.98 9.74
CA VAL A 60 -4.10 2.10 8.80
C VAL A 60 -4.20 1.63 7.35
N ILE A 61 -3.44 0.59 6.96
CA ILE A 61 -3.54 -0.01 5.63
C ILE A 61 -4.92 -0.66 5.43
N LYS A 62 -5.44 -1.39 6.42
CA LYS A 62 -6.79 -1.98 6.34
C LYS A 62 -7.86 -0.90 6.20
N HIS A 63 -7.73 0.21 6.91
CA HIS A 63 -8.63 1.36 6.76
C HIS A 63 -8.54 1.96 5.36
N ALA A 64 -7.34 2.19 4.82
CA ALA A 64 -7.14 2.69 3.46
C ALA A 64 -7.76 1.78 2.38
N VAL A 65 -7.63 0.46 2.55
CA VAL A 65 -8.23 -0.54 1.66
C VAL A 65 -9.76 -0.48 1.73
N TRP A 66 -10.32 -0.41 2.94
CA TRP A 66 -11.76 -0.32 3.16
C TRP A 66 -12.36 1.00 2.65
N ALA A 67 -11.64 2.11 2.80
CA ALA A 67 -12.06 3.43 2.33
C ALA A 67 -12.03 3.57 0.80
N CYS A 68 -11.42 2.63 0.08
CA CYS A 68 -11.33 2.68 -1.37
C CYS A 68 -12.71 2.42 -2.02
N PRO A 69 -13.34 3.43 -2.67
CA PRO A 69 -14.70 3.29 -3.19
C PRO A 69 -14.80 2.31 -4.37
N THR A 70 -13.70 2.09 -5.09
CA THR A 70 -13.64 1.17 -6.24
C THR A 70 -12.96 -0.15 -5.90
N GLN A 71 -12.64 -0.39 -4.61
CA GLN A 71 -11.95 -1.59 -4.15
C GLN A 71 -10.65 -1.91 -4.92
N ALA A 72 -9.96 -0.86 -5.37
CA ALA A 72 -8.72 -0.98 -6.13
C ALA A 72 -7.52 -1.41 -5.27
N LEU A 73 -7.64 -1.42 -3.94
CA LEU A 73 -6.56 -1.82 -3.04
C LEU A 73 -6.85 -3.19 -2.42
N SER A 74 -5.80 -3.98 -2.21
CA SER A 74 -5.90 -5.31 -1.61
C SER A 74 -4.69 -5.61 -0.73
N ILE A 75 -4.90 -6.45 0.28
CA ILE A 75 -3.83 -6.95 1.17
C ILE A 75 -3.64 -8.44 0.88
N ARG A 76 -2.39 -8.87 0.72
CA ARG A 76 -2.01 -10.27 0.57
C ARG A 76 -1.03 -10.66 1.65
N GLU A 77 -1.36 -11.70 2.39
CA GLU A 77 -0.42 -12.26 3.35
C GLU A 77 0.76 -12.87 2.57
N THR A 78 1.99 -12.51 2.97
CA THR A 78 3.25 -13.00 2.40
C THR A 78 3.95 -14.02 3.30
N GLY A 79 3.24 -14.52 4.32
CA GLY A 79 3.73 -15.60 5.18
C GLY A 79 3.62 -16.97 4.52
N GLU A 80 4.75 -17.68 4.47
CA GLU A 80 4.85 -19.13 4.23
C GLU A 80 4.74 -19.90 5.56
#